data_AF-A0AAD8FNU9-F1
#
_entry.id   AF-A0AAD8FNU9-F1
#
_cell.length_a   1.000
_cell.length_b   1.000
_cell.length_c   1.000
_cell.angle_alpha   90.00
_cell.angle_beta   90.00
_cell.angle_gamma   90.00
#
_symmetry.space_group_name_H-M   'P 1'
#
loop_
_entity.id
_entity.type
_entity.pdbx_description
1 polymer ?
#
loop_
_entity_poly.entity_id
_entity_poly.type
_entity_poly.pdbx_seq_one_letter_code
_entity_poly.pdbx_strand_id
1 'polypeptide(L)'
;MSQGKLYPPLSNIREVSIRIAVKVVEYVYAHGVAFHYPEPLHKEQFIRSKIWNIEYDSFCLIFMIGQNLQQNRPNSSEVTVPKQGDHEQS
;
A
#
# COMPACT_ATOMS: atom_id res chain seq x y z
N MET A 1 7.09 -22.76 35.73
CA MET A 1 7.27 -23.79 34.68
C MET A 1 6.52 -25.03 35.12
N SER A 2 5.26 -25.19 34.70
CA SER A 2 4.31 -26.15 35.32
C SER A 2 3.82 -27.26 34.40
N GLN A 3 4.30 -27.30 33.15
CA GLN A 3 4.08 -28.41 32.23
C GLN A 3 5.42 -28.62 31.50
N GLY A 4 5.98 -29.84 31.52
CA GLY A 4 7.29 -30.18 30.94
C GLY A 4 7.37 -30.08 29.41
N LYS A 5 6.94 -28.96 28.84
CA LYS A 5 6.88 -28.70 27.40
C LYS A 5 8.21 -28.11 26.95
N LEU A 6 8.95 -28.86 26.15
CA LEU A 6 10.24 -28.46 25.58
C LEU A 6 10.10 -27.39 24.49
N TYR A 7 8.96 -27.35 23.81
CA TYR A 7 8.70 -26.44 22.70
C TYR A 7 7.57 -25.46 23.01
N PRO A 8 7.62 -24.25 22.41
CA PRO A 8 6.52 -23.32 22.46
C PRO A 8 5.22 -23.96 21.90
N PRO A 9 4.04 -23.52 22.35
CA PRO A 9 2.78 -23.95 21.77
C PRO A 9 2.71 -23.63 20.27
N LEU A 10 2.21 -24.58 19.46
CA LEU A 10 2.09 -24.42 18.00
C LEU A 10 1.25 -23.21 17.58
N SER A 11 0.30 -22.80 18.42
CA SER A 11 -0.52 -21.60 18.22
C SER A 11 0.31 -20.33 18.01
N ASN A 12 1.53 -20.28 18.55
CA ASN A 12 2.40 -19.11 18.50
C ASN A 12 3.55 -19.26 17.49
N ILE A 13 3.50 -20.26 16.59
CA ILE A 13 4.61 -20.57 15.68
C ILE A 13 5.01 -19.36 14.81
N ARG A 14 4.02 -18.58 14.34
CA ARG A 14 4.27 -17.37 13.53
C ARG A 14 5.08 -16.35 14.33
N GLU A 15 4.71 -16.11 15.58
CA GLU A 15 5.38 -15.13 16.44
C GLU A 15 6.79 -15.60 16.84
N VAL A 16 6.97 -16.90 17.09
CA VAL A 16 8.30 -17.47 17.36
C VAL A 16 9.22 -17.27 16.16
N SER A 17 8.74 -17.52 14.93
CA SER A 17 9.51 -17.31 13.71
C SER A 17 9.89 -15.83 13.50
N ILE A 18 8.99 -14.88 13.80
CA ILE A 18 9.29 -13.44 13.73
C ILE A 18 10.42 -13.07 14.67
N ARG A 19 10.36 -13.53 15.91
CA ARG A 19 11.39 -13.24 16.92
C ARG A 19 12.76 -13.78 16.53
N ILE A 20 12.81 -14.96 15.92
CA ILE A 20 14.05 -15.53 15.38
C ILE A 20 14.57 -14.66 14.24
N ALA A 21 13.71 -14.28 13.29
CA ALA A 21 14.10 -13.42 12.18
C ALA A 21 14.63 -12.06 12.66
N VAL A 22 14.03 -11.44 13.68
CA VAL A 22 14.52 -10.18 14.28
C VAL A 22 15.95 -10.36 14.80
N LYS A 23 16.21 -11.45 15.53
CA LYS A 23 17.54 -11.74 16.06
C LYS A 23 18.58 -11.98 14.97
N VAL A 24 18.20 -12.67 13.89
CA VAL A 24 19.08 -12.86 12.73
C VAL A 24 19.38 -11.52 12.07
N VAL A 25 18.36 -10.66 11.89
CA VAL A 25 18.54 -9.32 11.32
C VAL A 25 19.48 -8.45 12.17
N GLU A 26 19.27 -8.43 13.49
CA GLU A 26 20.19 -7.76 14.43
C GLU A 26 21.63 -8.28 14.29
N TYR A 27 21.80 -9.60 14.19
CA TYR A 27 23.10 -10.24 14.05
C TYR A 27 23.78 -9.86 12.73
N VAL A 28 23.10 -9.95 11.59
CA VAL A 28 23.73 -9.68 10.28
C VAL A 28 24.12 -8.22 10.11
N TYR A 29 23.34 -7.29 10.66
CA TYR A 29 23.70 -5.87 10.66
C TYR A 29 24.87 -5.59 11.61
N ALA A 30 24.89 -6.19 12.81
CA ALA A 30 26.02 -6.05 13.74
C ALA A 30 27.35 -6.61 13.19
N HIS A 31 27.30 -7.67 12.38
CA HIS A 31 28.48 -8.31 11.78
C HIS A 31 28.83 -7.77 10.39
N GLY A 32 28.05 -6.82 9.84
CA GLY A 32 28.29 -6.27 8.50
C GLY A 32 28.10 -7.26 7.36
N VAL A 33 27.41 -8.39 7.60
CA VAL A 33 27.10 -9.42 6.58
C VAL A 33 25.72 -9.23 5.97
N ALA A 34 25.03 -8.13 6.29
CA ALA A 34 23.75 -7.77 5.70
C ALA A 34 23.92 -7.33 4.23
N PHE A 35 22.99 -7.76 3.37
CA PHE A 35 22.95 -7.37 1.95
C PHE A 35 22.03 -6.19 1.66
N HIS A 36 21.17 -5.80 2.61
CA HIS A 36 20.13 -4.79 2.41
C HIS A 36 20.45 -3.51 3.20
N TYR A 37 20.50 -2.36 2.53
CA TYR A 37 20.78 -1.05 3.15
C TYR A 37 19.83 0.03 2.61
N PRO A 38 19.52 1.08 3.40
CA PRO A 38 19.99 1.34 4.77
C PRO A 38 19.36 0.41 5.83
N GLU A 39 19.93 0.37 7.03
CA GLU A 39 19.41 -0.41 8.15
C GLU A 39 18.02 0.12 8.57
N PRO A 40 16.98 -0.73 8.65
CA PRO A 40 15.66 -0.29 9.07
C PRO A 40 15.64 0.07 10.56
N LEU A 41 15.09 1.26 10.87
CA LEU A 41 14.95 1.76 12.25
C LEU A 41 14.13 0.79 13.13
N HIS A 42 13.06 0.23 12.57
CA HIS A 42 12.18 -0.73 13.24
C HIS A 42 12.27 -2.11 12.58
N LYS A 43 13.25 -2.91 13.01
CA LYS A 43 13.54 -4.25 12.46
C LYS A 43 12.33 -5.19 12.50
N GLU A 44 11.53 -5.14 13.55
CA GLU A 44 10.35 -5.99 13.69
C GLU A 44 9.25 -5.63 12.67
N GLN A 45 8.96 -4.33 12.51
CA GLN A 45 7.98 -3.87 11.52
C GLN A 45 8.43 -4.20 10.09
N PHE A 46 9.72 -4.03 9.81
CA PHE A 46 10.32 -4.43 8.55
C PHE A 46 10.08 -5.92 8.28
N ILE A 47 10.39 -6.80 9.23
CA ILE A 47 10.13 -8.24 9.08
C ILE A 47 8.64 -8.51 8.90
N ARG A 48 7.76 -7.89 9.70
CA ARG A 48 6.30 -8.06 9.59
C ARG A 48 5.78 -7.68 8.19
N SER A 49 6.33 -6.65 7.57
CA SER A 49 5.99 -6.26 6.19
C SER A 49 6.45 -7.26 5.11
N LYS A 50 7.45 -8.09 5.43
CA LYS A 50 7.99 -9.11 4.51
C LYS A 50 7.37 -10.48 4.70
N ILE A 51 6.62 -10.68 5.78
CA ILE A 51 5.91 -11.92 6.03
C ILE A 51 4.74 -12.05 5.05
N TRP A 52 4.54 -13.25 4.54
CA TRP A 52 3.39 -13.57 3.71
C TRP A 52 2.07 -13.26 4.42
N ASN A 53 1.19 -12.50 3.76
CA ASN A 53 -0.19 -12.31 4.18
C ASN A 53 -1.08 -13.34 3.44
N ILE A 54 -1.96 -14.01 4.19
CA ILE A 54 -2.91 -14.98 3.65
C ILE A 54 -4.25 -14.34 3.27
N GLU A 55 -4.46 -13.08 3.63
CA GLU A 55 -5.66 -12.34 3.29
C GLU A 55 -5.68 -12.02 1.79
N TYR A 56 -6.85 -12.20 1.17
CA TYR A 56 -7.04 -11.83 -0.23
C TYR A 56 -6.93 -10.31 -0.39
N ASP A 57 -6.16 -9.89 -1.38
CA ASP A 57 -6.13 -8.49 -1.79
C ASP A 57 -7.50 -8.10 -2.36
N SER A 58 -8.02 -6.97 -1.90
CA SER A 58 -9.32 -6.48 -2.34
C SER A 58 -9.13 -5.70 -3.63
N PHE A 59 -9.43 -6.34 -4.77
CA PHE A 59 -9.39 -5.71 -6.08
C PHE A 59 -10.54 -4.70 -6.24
N CYS A 60 -10.38 -3.50 -5.68
CA CYS A 60 -11.39 -2.46 -5.77
C CYS A 60 -11.32 -1.75 -7.14
N LEU A 61 -12.01 -2.32 -8.13
CA LEU A 61 -12.17 -1.76 -9.49
C LEU A 61 -12.74 -0.33 -9.48
N ILE A 62 -13.43 0.05 -8.41
CA ILE A 62 -14.10 1.35 -8.26
C ILE A 62 -13.14 2.54 -8.23
N PHE A 63 -11.86 2.34 -7.87
CA PHE A 63 -10.87 3.41 -7.93
C PHE A 63 -10.50 3.79 -9.38
N MET A 64 -10.63 2.86 -10.34
CA MET A 64 -10.22 3.09 -11.74
C MET A 64 -11.23 3.90 -12.56
N ILE A 65 -12.52 3.87 -12.21
CA ILE A 65 -13.57 4.60 -12.94
C ILE A 65 -13.63 6.10 -12.61
N GLY A 66 -13.07 6.54 -11.48
CA GLY A 66 -13.13 7.94 -11.04
C GLY A 66 -12.25 8.92 -11.84
N GLN A 67 -11.19 8.44 -12.51
CA GLN A 67 -10.23 9.28 -13.23
C GLN A 67 -10.72 9.73 -14.63
N ASN A 68 -11.68 9.02 -15.23
CA ASN A 68 -12.18 9.34 -16.57
C ASN A 68 -13.24 10.46 -16.58
N LEU A 69 -13.87 10.78 -15.45
CA LEU A 69 -14.99 11.74 -15.42
C LEU A 69 -14.56 13.22 -15.30
N GLN A 70 -13.28 13.51 -15.06
CA GLN A 70 -12.79 14.91 -15.00
C GLN A 70 -12.37 15.49 -16.35
N GLN A 71 -12.26 14.69 -17.42
CA GLN A 71 -11.82 15.17 -18.73
C GLN A 71 -12.92 15.75 -19.63
N ASN A 72 -14.21 15.58 -19.30
CA ASN A 72 -15.31 16.02 -20.16
C ASN A 72 -16.19 17.11 -19.52
N ARG A 73 -15.57 18.09 -18.85
CA ARG A 73 -16.27 19.33 -18.46
C ARG A 73 -16.19 20.32 -19.65
N PRO A 74 -17.29 20.62 -20.35
CA PRO A 74 -17.26 21.60 -21.45
C PRO A 74 -16.82 22.96 -20.90
N ASN A 75 -15.90 23.58 -21.64
CA ASN A 75 -15.43 24.94 -21.46
C ASN A 75 -16.61 25.93 -21.50
N SER A 76 -16.82 26.66 -20.41
CA SER A 76 -17.91 27.62 -20.19
C SER A 76 -17.85 28.90 -21.07
N SER A 77 -17.13 28.87 -22.20
CA SER A 77 -16.81 30.08 -22.97
C SER A 77 -17.36 30.11 -24.39
N GLU A 78 -18.21 29.16 -24.79
CA GLU A 78 -18.80 29.15 -26.13
C GLU A 78 -20.34 29.10 -26.09
N VAL A 79 -20.92 30.06 -25.37
CA VAL A 79 -22.28 30.52 -25.64
C VAL A 79 -22.16 31.80 -26.46
N THR A 80 -21.89 31.66 -27.74
CA THR A 80 -22.03 32.77 -28.70
C THR A 80 -23.52 32.92 -28.99
N VAL A 81 -24.17 33.82 -28.25
CA VAL A 81 -25.53 34.29 -28.51
C VAL A 81 -25.56 34.91 -29.92
N PRO A 82 -26.35 34.42 -30.88
CA PRO A 82 -26.54 35.14 -32.13
C PRO A 82 -27.27 36.46 -31.84
N LYS A 83 -26.62 37.58 -32.14
CA LYS A 83 -27.22 38.91 -32.13
C LYS A 83 -28.31 38.94 -33.20
N GLN A 84 -29.57 38.86 -32.78
CA GLN A 84 -30.72 39.24 -33.59
C GLN A 84 -30.67 40.76 -33.74
N GLY A 85 -30.39 41.23 -34.96
CA GLY A 85 -30.37 42.63 -35.35
C GLY A 85 -30.98 42.78 -36.73
N ASP A 86 -32.27 43.08 -36.72
CA ASP A 86 -33.03 44.01 -37.55
C ASP A 86 -32.93 43.98 -39.10
N HIS A 87 -34.12 43.78 -39.66
CA HIS A 87 -34.68 44.08 -40.98
C HIS A 87 -33.99 45.14 -41.88
N GLU A 88 -33.82 44.81 -43.16
CA GLU A 88 -34.06 45.70 -44.32
C GLU A 88 -34.16 44.82 -45.60
N GLN A 89 -35.35 44.54 -46.15
CA GLN A 89 -36.14 45.33 -47.10
C GLN A 89 -35.56 45.39 -48.55
N SER A 90 -36.13 44.58 -49.45
CA SER A 90 -36.41 44.88 -50.86
C SER A 90 -37.38 43.86 -51.44
#